data_AF-A0A2W6DZ85-F1
#
_entry.id   AF-A0A2W6DZ85-F1
#
_cell.length_a   1.000
_cell.length_b   1.000
_cell.length_c   1.000
_cell.angle_alpha   90.00
_cell.angle_beta   90.00
_cell.angle_gamma   90.00
#
_symmetry.space_group_name_H-M   'P 1'
#
loop_
_entity.id
_entity.type
_entity.pdbx_description
1 polymer ?
#
loop_
_entity_poly.entity_id
_entity_poly.type
_entity_poly.pdbx_seq_one_letter_code
_entity_poly.pdbx_strand_id
1 'polypeptide(L)'
;MRENIEAVTDHLDPALRAGHGDFTARRTELETVRDTGALRCDIKLAYRGRSVITVQLEVAAAEAGMGDELDRVSAKSLGHVGLTGPDTVPCVAVRWQVAQKLHACTEVPAMGENDRFRDLIDLQLLAGLVDEQRWPDVRIACIAVFEGRAKHTWPPDVTIHGSWEAGYRALAEETAFHVGNVRDAADAVRQLIARIDKAW
;
A
#
# COMPACT_ATOMS: atom_id res chain seq x y z
N MET A 1 22.17 2.46 -0.06
CA MET A 1 21.70 1.78 1.16
C MET A 1 21.97 2.60 2.41
N ARG A 2 23.25 2.87 2.75
CA ARG A 2 23.60 3.70 3.90
C ARG A 2 22.98 5.11 3.84
N GLU A 3 23.06 5.76 2.68
CA GLU A 3 22.43 7.08 2.46
C GLU A 3 20.90 7.05 2.61
N ASN A 4 20.22 6.00 2.14
CA ASN A 4 18.76 5.86 2.32
C ASN A 4 18.40 5.63 3.79
N ILE A 5 19.20 4.85 4.52
CA ILE A 5 19.02 4.65 5.97
C ILE A 5 19.23 5.98 6.68
N GLU A 6 20.33 6.68 6.40
CA GLU A 6 20.64 7.98 7.00
C GLU A 6 19.51 8.99 6.76
N ALA A 7 19.03 9.13 5.52
CA ALA A 7 17.93 10.05 5.20
C ALA A 7 16.62 9.73 5.94
N VAL A 8 16.27 8.44 6.08
CA VAL A 8 15.09 8.03 6.86
C VAL A 8 15.31 8.32 8.34
N THR A 9 16.47 7.99 8.90
CA THR A 9 16.75 8.18 10.33
C THR A 9 16.86 9.65 10.72
N ASP A 10 17.36 10.51 9.83
CA ASP A 10 17.52 11.94 10.05
C ASP A 10 16.17 12.65 10.27
N HIS A 11 15.09 12.13 9.70
CA HIS A 11 13.74 12.65 9.91
C HIS A 11 12.95 11.85 10.95
N LEU A 12 13.03 10.52 10.91
CA LEU A 12 12.23 9.65 11.76
C LEU A 12 12.64 9.75 13.22
N ASP A 13 13.94 9.67 13.52
CA ASP A 13 14.40 9.58 14.91
C ASP A 13 14.12 10.87 15.72
N PRO A 14 14.30 12.09 15.17
CA PRO A 14 13.84 13.31 15.84
C PRO A 14 12.33 13.33 16.09
N ALA A 15 11.51 12.92 15.12
CA ALA A 15 10.06 12.90 15.25
C ALA A 15 9.60 11.92 16.36
N LEU A 16 10.18 10.71 16.39
CA LEU A 16 9.87 9.71 17.42
C LEU A 16 10.27 10.19 18.83
N ARG A 17 11.40 10.90 18.95
CA ARG A 17 11.87 11.49 20.21
C ARG A 17 11.01 12.66 20.68
N ALA A 18 10.57 13.52 19.75
CA ALA A 18 9.69 14.63 20.07
C ALA A 18 8.35 14.14 20.64
N GLY A 19 7.86 13.00 20.13
CA GLY A 19 6.60 12.42 20.57
C GLY A 19 5.39 13.27 20.18
N HIS A 20 4.22 12.91 20.72
CA HIS A 20 2.98 13.66 20.52
C HIS A 20 2.08 13.54 21.74
N GLY A 21 1.85 14.65 22.45
CA GLY A 21 1.21 14.63 23.76
C GLY A 21 1.97 13.73 24.75
N ASP A 22 1.26 12.80 25.39
CA ASP A 22 1.85 11.82 26.32
C ASP A 22 2.42 10.57 25.61
N PHE A 23 2.38 10.52 24.27
CA PHE A 23 2.97 9.45 23.48
C PHE A 23 4.44 9.72 23.19
N THR A 24 5.25 8.71 23.41
CA THR A 24 6.62 8.64 22.90
C THR A 24 6.78 7.39 22.06
N ALA A 25 7.77 7.38 21.17
CA ALA A 25 8.03 6.23 20.35
C ALA A 25 9.54 5.99 20.20
N ARG A 26 9.88 4.74 19.94
CA ARG A 26 11.23 4.34 19.54
C ARG A 26 11.13 3.25 18.49
N ARG A 27 12.07 3.19 17.57
CA ARG A 27 12.15 2.10 16.60
C ARG A 27 13.14 1.02 17.02
N THR A 28 12.99 -0.17 16.46
CA THR A 28 14.07 -1.15 16.38
C THR A 28 15.11 -0.75 15.33
N GLU A 29 16.14 -1.57 15.15
CA GLU A 29 17.04 -1.43 14.02
C GLU A 29 16.27 -1.51 12.69
N LEU A 30 16.76 -0.77 11.70
CA LEU A 30 16.23 -0.80 10.34
C LEU A 30 16.85 -1.98 9.61
N GLU A 31 16.00 -2.86 9.10
CA GLU A 31 16.37 -4.01 8.29
C GLU A 31 16.03 -3.74 6.82
N THR A 32 16.84 -4.24 5.89
CA THR A 32 16.47 -4.22 4.48
C THR A 32 15.56 -5.41 4.15
N VAL A 33 14.42 -5.14 3.55
CA VAL A 33 13.52 -6.15 2.99
C VAL A 33 14.16 -6.70 1.72
N ARG A 34 14.30 -8.03 1.66
CA ARG A 34 14.87 -8.72 0.50
C ARG A 34 14.02 -8.44 -0.74
N ASP A 35 14.67 -8.43 -1.90
CA ASP A 35 14.08 -8.25 -3.24
C ASP A 35 13.49 -6.86 -3.57
N THR A 36 13.06 -6.06 -2.57
CA THR A 36 12.53 -4.71 -2.80
C THR A 36 13.51 -3.60 -2.43
N GLY A 37 14.46 -3.87 -1.53
CA GLY A 37 15.36 -2.84 -1.00
C GLY A 37 14.66 -1.84 -0.07
N ALA A 38 13.40 -2.07 0.28
CA ALA A 38 12.67 -1.28 1.28
C ALA A 38 13.32 -1.46 2.66
N LEU A 39 13.16 -0.46 3.53
CA LEU A 39 13.62 -0.50 4.91
C LEU A 39 12.44 -0.82 5.83
N ARG A 40 12.64 -1.68 6.82
CA ARG A 40 11.60 -2.09 7.77
C ARG A 40 12.10 -2.01 9.20
N CYS A 41 11.25 -1.55 10.12
CA CYS A 41 11.50 -1.62 11.56
C CYS A 41 10.18 -1.67 12.33
N ASP A 42 10.25 -2.02 13.61
CA ASP A 42 9.10 -1.93 14.52
C ASP A 42 9.16 -0.62 15.31
N ILE A 43 8.09 0.16 15.26
CA ILE A 43 7.86 1.34 16.10
C ILE A 43 7.14 0.91 17.37
N LYS A 44 7.83 1.05 18.51
CA LYS A 44 7.32 0.76 19.84
C LYS A 44 6.81 2.06 20.47
N LEU A 45 5.49 2.18 20.55
CA LEU A 45 4.79 3.31 21.13
C LEU A 45 4.58 3.10 22.63
N ALA A 46 4.85 4.15 23.40
CA ALA A 46 4.59 4.21 24.83
C ALA A 46 3.68 5.39 25.15
N TYR A 47 2.77 5.21 26.10
CA TYR A 47 1.94 6.27 26.66
C TYR A 47 2.31 6.46 28.13
N ARG A 48 2.70 7.68 28.52
CA ARG A 48 3.19 7.98 29.88
C ARG A 48 4.28 7.01 30.36
N GLY A 49 5.20 6.67 29.45
CA GLY A 49 6.34 5.78 29.71
C GLY A 49 6.02 4.28 29.74
N ARG A 50 4.76 3.87 29.54
CA ARG A 50 4.37 2.45 29.45
C ARG A 50 4.16 2.04 28.00
N SER A 51 4.77 0.93 27.58
CA SER A 51 4.57 0.37 26.24
C SER A 51 3.09 0.02 26.03
N VAL A 52 2.53 0.42 24.89
CA VAL A 52 1.10 0.21 24.57
C VAL A 52 0.88 -0.53 23.26
N ILE A 53 1.59 -0.18 22.20
CA ILE A 53 1.42 -0.79 20.88
C ILE A 53 2.76 -0.84 20.14
N THR A 54 2.94 -1.88 19.32
CA THR A 54 4.03 -1.96 18.36
C THR A 54 3.42 -1.93 16.97
N VAL A 55 3.94 -1.06 16.10
CA VAL A 55 3.51 -0.92 14.70
C VAL A 55 4.70 -1.20 13.80
N GLN A 56 4.55 -2.04 12.80
CA GLN A 56 5.59 -2.26 11.80
C GLN A 56 5.58 -1.12 10.78
N LEU A 57 6.73 -0.49 10.58
CA LEU A 57 6.96 0.54 9.57
C LEU A 57 7.79 -0.05 8.44
N GLU A 58 7.32 0.11 7.20
CA GLU A 58 8.08 -0.14 5.98
C GLU A 58 8.21 1.15 5.18
N VAL A 59 9.41 1.45 4.68
CA VAL A 59 9.75 2.64 3.91
C VAL A 59 10.41 2.21 2.61
N ALA A 60 9.77 2.51 1.49
CA ALA A 60 10.30 2.28 0.15
C ALA A 60 10.67 3.62 -0.50
N ALA A 61 11.62 3.59 -1.43
CA ALA A 61 11.92 4.75 -2.26
C ALA A 61 10.73 5.07 -3.17
N ALA A 62 10.49 6.35 -3.43
CA ALA A 62 9.49 6.75 -4.42
C ALA A 62 9.92 6.30 -5.82
N GLU A 63 9.00 5.69 -6.57
CA GLU A 63 9.20 5.30 -7.98
C GLU A 63 8.38 6.24 -8.89
N ALA A 64 8.77 6.40 -10.15
CA ALA A 64 7.93 7.02 -11.20
C ALA A 64 7.25 8.39 -10.84
N GLY A 65 7.85 9.20 -9.97
CA GLY A 65 7.27 10.48 -9.53
C GLY A 65 6.13 10.36 -8.51
N MET A 66 5.90 9.18 -7.92
CA MET A 66 4.82 8.96 -6.94
C MET A 66 4.94 9.84 -5.68
N GLY A 67 6.16 10.29 -5.34
CA GLY A 67 6.40 11.14 -4.19
C GLY A 67 5.93 12.58 -4.38
N ASP A 68 5.65 12.98 -5.62
CA ASP A 68 5.35 14.37 -5.98
C ASP A 68 3.85 14.69 -5.86
N GLU A 69 2.99 13.67 -5.78
CA GLU A 69 1.54 13.82 -5.66
C GLU A 69 1.01 13.03 -4.47
N LEU A 70 0.45 13.75 -3.51
CA LEU A 70 -0.08 13.20 -2.27
C LEU A 70 -1.55 13.58 -2.12
N ASP A 71 -2.39 12.58 -1.85
CA ASP A 71 -3.77 12.80 -1.44
C ASP A 71 -3.81 13.10 0.06
N ARG A 72 -4.65 14.06 0.47
CA ARG A 72 -4.89 14.36 1.89
C ARG A 72 -6.15 13.67 2.37
N VAL A 73 -5.99 12.53 3.03
CA VAL A 73 -7.10 11.73 3.55
C VAL A 73 -7.49 12.24 4.94
N SER A 74 -8.79 12.41 5.19
CA SER A 74 -9.29 12.80 6.51
C SER A 74 -8.90 11.77 7.57
N ALA A 75 -8.27 12.23 8.64
CA ALA A 75 -7.90 11.37 9.75
C ALA A 75 -9.11 11.08 10.64
N LYS A 76 -9.11 9.91 11.30
CA LYS A 76 -10.12 9.62 12.33
C LYS A 76 -9.84 10.49 13.56
N SER A 77 -10.87 11.16 14.06
CA SER A 77 -10.75 11.98 15.27
C SER A 77 -10.40 11.12 16.49
N LEU A 78 -9.34 11.51 17.20
CA LEU A 78 -8.95 10.93 18.49
C LEU A 78 -9.58 11.65 19.69
N GLY A 79 -10.44 12.64 19.44
CA GLY A 79 -11.05 13.45 20.51
C GLY A 79 -11.92 12.64 21.48
N HIS A 80 -12.49 11.52 21.01
CA HIS A 80 -13.29 10.61 21.85
C HIS A 80 -12.47 9.92 22.95
N VAL A 81 -11.15 9.86 22.83
CA VAL A 81 -10.21 9.41 23.87
C VAL A 81 -9.40 10.57 24.48
N GLY A 82 -9.82 11.81 24.24
CA GLY A 82 -9.18 13.01 24.79
C GLY A 82 -7.84 13.38 24.16
N LEU A 83 -7.54 12.87 22.97
CA LEU A 83 -6.28 13.13 22.26
C LEU A 83 -6.50 14.05 21.07
N THR A 84 -5.54 14.92 20.80
CA THR A 84 -5.46 15.67 19.55
C THR A 84 -4.73 14.82 18.51
N GLY A 85 -5.19 14.87 17.25
CA GLY A 85 -4.56 14.22 16.11
C GLY A 85 -4.53 15.16 14.92
N PRO A 86 -3.84 14.79 13.82
CA PRO A 86 -3.89 15.58 12.59
C PRO A 86 -5.32 15.57 12.02
N ASP A 87 -5.69 16.61 11.28
CA ASP A 87 -6.96 16.62 10.53
C ASP A 87 -6.90 15.75 9.28
N THR A 88 -5.73 15.70 8.64
CA THR A 88 -5.47 14.91 7.42
C THR A 88 -4.14 14.19 7.49
N VAL A 89 -4.06 13.02 6.87
CA VAL A 89 -2.81 12.26 6.65
C VAL A 89 -2.46 12.30 5.17
N PRO A 90 -1.21 12.64 4.80
CA PRO A 90 -0.76 12.52 3.42
C PRO A 90 -0.63 11.05 3.03
N CYS A 91 -1.23 10.66 1.92
CA CYS A 91 -1.18 9.33 1.36
C CYS A 91 -0.72 9.39 -0.09
N VAL A 92 -0.09 8.32 -0.58
CA VAL A 92 0.21 8.14 -2.01
C VAL A 92 -1.09 8.28 -2.80
N ALA A 93 -1.08 9.03 -3.90
CA ALA A 93 -2.31 9.25 -4.66
C ALA A 93 -2.97 7.95 -5.15
N VAL A 94 -4.30 7.89 -5.18
CA VAL A 94 -5.07 6.66 -5.53
C VAL A 94 -4.59 6.02 -6.83
N ARG A 95 -4.29 6.82 -7.86
CA ARG A 95 -3.81 6.31 -9.17
C ARG A 95 -2.53 5.47 -9.06
N TRP A 96 -1.60 5.90 -8.20
CA TRP A 96 -0.35 5.19 -7.97
C TRP A 96 -0.57 3.93 -7.13
N GLN A 97 -1.47 3.97 -6.16
CA GLN A 97 -1.84 2.78 -5.38
C GLN A 97 -2.46 1.70 -6.28
N VAL A 98 -3.37 2.07 -7.19
CA VAL A 98 -3.96 1.14 -8.18
C VAL A 98 -2.87 0.53 -9.05
N ALA A 99 -1.99 1.36 -9.62
CA ALA A 99 -0.90 0.90 -10.48
C ALA A 99 0.04 -0.09 -9.77
N GLN A 100 0.47 0.23 -8.54
CA GLN A 100 1.36 -0.62 -7.74
C GLN A 100 0.72 -1.96 -7.37
N LYS A 101 -0.57 -1.95 -6.99
CA LYS A 101 -1.31 -3.16 -6.63
C LYS A 101 -1.58 -4.04 -7.85
N LEU A 102 -1.97 -3.47 -8.99
CA LEU A 102 -2.11 -4.21 -10.24
C LEU A 102 -0.79 -4.88 -10.63
N HIS A 103 0.33 -4.15 -10.59
CA HIS A 103 1.63 -4.75 -10.85
C HIS A 103 1.92 -5.89 -9.87
N ALA A 104 1.75 -5.66 -8.57
CA ALA A 104 2.11 -6.64 -7.55
C ALA A 104 1.27 -7.92 -7.62
N CYS A 105 -0.04 -7.82 -7.87
CA CYS A 105 -0.93 -8.98 -7.90
C CYS A 105 -0.92 -9.75 -9.23
N THR A 106 -0.39 -9.15 -10.30
CA THR A 106 -0.27 -9.80 -11.63
C THR A 106 1.15 -10.27 -11.94
N GLU A 107 2.12 -9.93 -11.10
CA GLU A 107 3.48 -10.46 -11.23
C GLU A 107 3.46 -11.99 -11.03
N VAL A 108 4.01 -12.73 -12.01
CA VAL A 108 4.21 -14.17 -11.92
C VAL A 108 5.68 -14.43 -11.57
N PRO A 109 6.00 -14.76 -10.31
CA PRO A 109 7.39 -14.94 -9.89
C PRO A 109 8.03 -16.17 -10.56
N ALA A 110 9.35 -16.13 -10.75
CA ALA A 110 10.10 -17.24 -11.33
C ALA A 110 10.09 -18.52 -10.47
N MET A 111 9.90 -18.36 -9.14
CA MET A 111 9.77 -19.45 -8.19
C MET A 111 8.68 -19.14 -7.17
N GLY A 112 7.90 -20.16 -6.80
CA GLY A 112 6.82 -20.05 -5.84
C GLY A 112 5.52 -19.50 -6.44
N GLU A 113 4.54 -19.29 -5.57
CA GLU A 113 3.29 -18.63 -5.92
C GLU A 113 3.30 -17.20 -5.38
N ASN A 114 2.72 -16.27 -6.13
CA ASN A 114 2.42 -14.94 -5.63
C ASN A 114 1.36 -15.08 -4.50
N ASP A 115 1.46 -14.34 -3.40
CA ASP A 115 0.53 -14.40 -2.26
C ASP A 115 -0.39 -13.16 -2.16
N ARG A 116 -0.39 -12.32 -3.19
CA ARG A 116 -1.05 -11.00 -3.23
C ARG A 116 -2.55 -11.07 -3.52
N PHE A 117 -3.25 -12.13 -3.14
CA PHE A 117 -4.71 -12.25 -3.33
C PHE A 117 -5.50 -11.09 -2.69
N ARG A 118 -4.98 -10.52 -1.59
CA ARG A 118 -5.58 -9.36 -0.90
C ARG A 118 -5.67 -8.12 -1.77
N ASP A 119 -4.75 -7.95 -2.72
CA ASP A 119 -4.76 -6.80 -3.64
C ASP A 119 -6.00 -6.84 -4.56
N LEU A 120 -6.65 -7.99 -4.77
CA LEU A 120 -7.90 -8.06 -5.52
C LEU A 120 -9.05 -7.30 -4.83
N ILE A 121 -9.11 -7.32 -3.49
CA ILE A 121 -10.09 -6.56 -2.71
C ILE A 121 -9.71 -5.08 -2.74
N ASP A 122 -8.45 -4.78 -2.44
CA ASP A 122 -7.96 -3.40 -2.39
C ASP A 122 -8.15 -2.67 -3.72
N LEU A 123 -7.95 -3.35 -4.85
CA LEU A 123 -8.16 -2.78 -6.19
C LEU A 123 -9.63 -2.42 -6.45
N GLN A 124 -10.57 -3.24 -5.98
CA GLN A 124 -12.00 -2.93 -6.09
C GLN A 124 -12.39 -1.74 -5.20
N LEU A 125 -11.83 -1.66 -3.99
CA LEU A 125 -12.03 -0.53 -3.08
C LEU A 125 -11.44 0.77 -3.66
N LEU A 126 -10.20 0.71 -4.15
CA LEU A 126 -9.52 1.86 -4.77
C LEU A 126 -10.21 2.31 -6.05
N ALA A 127 -10.70 1.39 -6.88
CA ALA A 127 -11.47 1.74 -8.07
C ALA A 127 -12.73 2.54 -7.75
N GLY A 128 -13.36 2.29 -6.60
CA GLY A 128 -14.50 3.07 -6.10
C GLY A 128 -14.13 4.49 -5.63
N LEU A 129 -12.84 4.79 -5.45
CA LEU A 129 -12.33 6.11 -5.08
C LEU A 129 -11.86 6.94 -6.29
N VAL A 130 -11.81 6.36 -7.49
CA VAL A 130 -11.35 7.05 -8.70
C VAL A 130 -12.52 7.82 -9.32
N ASP A 131 -12.37 9.15 -9.41
CA ASP A 131 -13.30 9.99 -10.17
C ASP A 131 -13.31 9.61 -11.66
N GLU A 132 -14.48 9.63 -12.29
CA GLU A 132 -14.66 9.18 -13.68
C GLU A 132 -13.73 9.90 -14.68
N GLN A 133 -13.43 11.18 -14.45
CA GLN A 133 -12.53 11.95 -15.33
C GLN A 133 -11.05 11.61 -15.13
N ARG A 134 -10.69 10.84 -14.10
CA ARG A 134 -9.31 10.54 -13.70
C ARG A 134 -8.80 9.18 -14.17
N TRP A 135 -9.62 8.39 -14.87
CA TRP A 135 -9.17 7.11 -15.45
C TRP A 135 -7.98 7.24 -16.41
N PRO A 136 -7.84 8.29 -17.25
CA PRO A 136 -6.65 8.48 -18.07
C PRO A 136 -5.37 8.64 -17.23
N ASP A 137 -5.46 9.32 -16.08
CA ASP A 137 -4.34 9.46 -15.14
C ASP A 137 -3.94 8.12 -14.50
N VAL A 138 -4.92 7.26 -14.18
CA VAL A 138 -4.67 5.91 -13.69
C VAL A 138 -3.94 5.07 -14.75
N ARG A 139 -4.32 5.20 -16.02
CA ARG A 139 -3.65 4.51 -17.12
C ARG A 139 -2.19 4.93 -17.26
N ILE A 140 -1.91 6.24 -17.21
CA ILE A 140 -0.55 6.79 -17.25
C ILE A 140 0.27 6.22 -16.08
N ALA A 141 -0.28 6.22 -14.86
CA ALA A 141 0.38 5.66 -13.69
C ALA A 141 0.68 4.16 -13.84
N CYS A 142 -0.27 3.39 -14.38
CA CYS A 142 -0.08 1.95 -14.62
C CYS A 142 1.07 1.71 -15.62
N ILE A 143 1.08 2.40 -16.75
CA ILE A 143 2.16 2.26 -17.73
C ILE A 143 3.51 2.61 -17.10
N ALA A 144 3.60 3.75 -16.38
CA ALA A 144 4.85 4.19 -15.76
C ALA A 144 5.38 3.19 -14.72
N VAL A 145 4.51 2.60 -13.88
CA VAL A 145 4.92 1.58 -12.90
C VAL A 145 5.39 0.29 -13.58
N PHE A 146 4.67 -0.17 -14.60
CA PHE A 146 5.03 -1.41 -15.32
C PHE A 146 6.33 -1.26 -16.10
N GLU A 147 6.51 -0.15 -16.83
CA GLU A 147 7.76 0.17 -17.53
C GLU A 147 8.93 0.36 -16.56
N GLY A 148 8.70 1.08 -15.45
CA GLY A 148 9.75 1.35 -14.46
C GLY A 148 10.25 0.10 -13.74
N ARG A 149 9.37 -0.86 -13.47
CA ARG A 149 9.73 -2.13 -12.81
C ARG A 149 10.25 -3.19 -13.79
N ALA A 150 9.82 -3.12 -15.06
CA ALA A 150 10.30 -3.95 -16.17
C ALA A 150 10.26 -5.49 -15.90
N LYS A 151 9.29 -5.96 -15.12
CA LYS A 151 9.12 -7.40 -14.83
C LYS A 151 8.12 -8.09 -15.75
N HIS A 152 7.05 -7.39 -16.11
CA HIS A 152 6.02 -7.80 -17.06
C HIS A 152 5.36 -6.54 -17.66
N THR A 153 4.52 -6.72 -18.68
CA THR A 153 4.02 -5.62 -19.51
C THR A 153 2.58 -5.22 -19.15
N TRP A 154 2.25 -3.96 -19.41
CA TRP A 154 0.88 -3.47 -19.40
C TRP A 154 0.20 -3.71 -20.77
N PRO A 155 -1.10 -4.08 -20.83
CA PRO A 155 -1.94 -4.50 -19.72
C PRO A 155 -1.65 -5.94 -19.29
N PRO A 156 -1.64 -6.26 -17.99
CA PRO A 156 -1.45 -7.62 -17.51
C PRO A 156 -2.76 -8.45 -17.58
N ASP A 157 -2.63 -9.76 -17.34
CA ASP A 157 -3.74 -10.61 -16.94
C ASP A 157 -3.57 -11.04 -15.47
N VAL A 158 -4.69 -11.38 -14.81
CA VAL A 158 -4.70 -11.88 -13.44
C VAL A 158 -4.50 -13.39 -13.44
N THR A 159 -3.43 -13.88 -12.83
CA THR A 159 -3.22 -15.32 -12.63
C THR A 159 -3.65 -15.71 -11.22
N ILE A 160 -4.63 -16.61 -11.09
CA ILE A 160 -5.06 -17.13 -9.79
C ILE A 160 -4.14 -18.30 -9.42
N HIS A 161 -3.46 -18.18 -8.28
CA HIS A 161 -2.62 -19.23 -7.74
C HIS A 161 -3.42 -20.18 -6.82
N GLY A 162 -2.96 -21.43 -6.67
CA GLY A 162 -3.69 -22.43 -5.89
C GLY A 162 -3.87 -22.03 -4.42
N SER A 163 -2.87 -21.34 -3.85
CA SER A 163 -2.91 -20.80 -2.49
C SER A 163 -3.95 -19.68 -2.26
N TRP A 164 -4.49 -19.05 -3.32
CA TRP A 164 -5.36 -17.89 -3.17
C TRP A 164 -6.76 -18.23 -2.70
N GLU A 165 -7.32 -19.38 -3.11
CA GLU A 165 -8.75 -19.66 -2.91
C GLU A 165 -9.14 -19.69 -1.43
N ALA A 166 -8.32 -20.35 -0.59
CA ALA A 166 -8.57 -20.39 0.85
C ALA A 166 -8.29 -19.03 1.54
N GLY A 167 -7.17 -18.38 1.20
CA GLY A 167 -6.77 -17.11 1.80
C GLY A 167 -7.71 -15.96 1.47
N TYR A 168 -8.13 -15.86 0.20
CA TYR A 168 -9.07 -14.86 -0.27
C TYR A 168 -10.43 -15.01 0.41
N ARG A 169 -10.98 -16.23 0.44
CA ARG A 169 -12.28 -16.49 1.07
C ARG A 169 -12.28 -16.10 2.55
N ALA A 170 -11.24 -16.49 3.29
CA ALA A 170 -11.10 -16.14 4.70
C ALA A 170 -11.06 -14.62 4.91
N LEU A 171 -10.28 -13.91 4.08
CA LEU A 171 -10.18 -12.45 4.13
C LEU A 171 -11.51 -11.76 3.77
N ALA A 172 -12.21 -12.25 2.75
CA ALA A 172 -13.51 -11.71 2.34
C ALA A 172 -14.56 -11.91 3.45
N GLU A 173 -14.57 -13.05 4.12
CA GLU A 173 -15.44 -13.31 5.27
C GLU A 173 -15.10 -12.40 6.46
N GLU A 174 -13.82 -12.28 6.82
CA GLU A 174 -13.34 -11.43 7.92
C GLU A 174 -13.73 -9.96 7.72
N THR A 175 -13.62 -9.48 6.49
CA THR A 175 -13.91 -8.09 6.12
C THR A 175 -15.36 -7.85 5.72
N ALA A 176 -16.19 -8.90 5.70
CA ALA A 176 -17.54 -8.90 5.13
C ALA A 176 -17.59 -8.31 3.70
N PHE A 177 -16.56 -8.57 2.90
CA PHE A 177 -16.47 -8.09 1.53
C PHE A 177 -17.45 -8.84 0.62
N HIS A 178 -18.13 -8.10 -0.25
CA HIS A 178 -19.27 -8.61 -1.02
C HIS A 178 -18.88 -9.66 -2.07
N VAL A 179 -17.66 -9.63 -2.61
CA VAL A 179 -17.16 -10.67 -3.55
C VAL A 179 -16.42 -11.74 -2.77
N GLY A 180 -17.10 -12.84 -2.44
CA GLY A 180 -16.55 -13.93 -1.62
C GLY A 180 -15.69 -14.96 -2.37
N ASN A 181 -15.72 -14.95 -3.71
CA ASN A 181 -15.01 -15.90 -4.56
C ASN A 181 -13.83 -15.22 -5.27
N VAL A 182 -12.65 -15.83 -5.19
CA VAL A 182 -11.42 -15.31 -5.81
C VAL A 182 -11.54 -15.21 -7.34
N ARG A 183 -12.29 -16.11 -7.99
CA ARG A 183 -12.49 -16.08 -9.45
C ARG A 183 -13.28 -14.85 -9.87
N ASP A 184 -14.37 -14.57 -9.16
CA ASP A 184 -15.21 -13.40 -9.40
C ASP A 184 -14.43 -12.09 -9.12
N ALA A 185 -13.59 -12.09 -8.08
CA ALA A 185 -12.71 -10.97 -7.76
C ALA A 185 -11.64 -10.74 -8.84
N ALA A 186 -11.03 -11.81 -9.35
CA ALA A 186 -10.10 -11.73 -10.46
C ALA A 186 -10.78 -11.21 -11.73
N ASP A 187 -12.01 -11.64 -12.02
CA ASP A 187 -12.79 -11.14 -13.16
C ASP A 187 -13.13 -9.65 -13.01
N ALA A 188 -13.48 -9.19 -11.81
CA ALA A 188 -13.67 -7.77 -11.53
C ALA A 188 -12.38 -6.96 -11.77
N VAL A 189 -11.22 -7.50 -11.38
CA VAL A 189 -9.92 -6.86 -11.63
C VAL A 189 -9.56 -6.89 -13.12
N ARG A 190 -9.85 -7.96 -13.87
CA ARG A 190 -9.68 -7.98 -15.33
C ARG A 190 -10.54 -6.93 -16.03
N GLN A 191 -11.79 -6.75 -15.58
CA GLN A 191 -12.66 -5.70 -16.08
C GLN A 191 -12.11 -4.30 -15.75
N LEU A 192 -11.55 -4.12 -14.56
CA LEU A 192 -10.86 -2.88 -14.17
C LEU A 192 -9.64 -2.61 -15.07
N ILE A 193 -8.79 -3.61 -15.33
CA ILE A 193 -7.65 -3.49 -16.24
C ILE A 193 -8.12 -3.06 -17.64
N ALA A 194 -9.14 -3.73 -18.19
CA ALA A 194 -9.70 -3.42 -19.50
C ALA A 194 -10.31 -2.00 -19.56
N ARG A 195 -10.89 -1.52 -18.45
CA ARG A 195 -11.39 -0.15 -18.33
C ARG A 195 -10.25 0.87 -18.36
N ILE A 196 -9.23 0.66 -17.52
CA ILE A 196 -8.07 1.53 -17.42
C ILE A 196 -7.36 1.60 -18.78
N ASP A 197 -7.14 0.47 -19.44
CA ASP A 197 -6.41 0.44 -20.72
C ASP A 197 -7.12 1.19 -21.84
N LYS A 198 -8.46 1.26 -21.79
CA LYS A 198 -9.30 2.01 -22.73
C LYS A 198 -9.50 3.48 -22.36
N ALA A 199 -8.94 3.98 -21.25
CA ALA A 199 -9.09 5.37 -20.85
C ALA A 199 -8.12 6.28 -21.64
N TRP A 200 -8.64 7.37 -22.21
CA TRP A 200 -7.89 8.37 -22.98
C TRP A 200 -8.29 9.79 -22.56
#